data_AF-A0A2V7SAH2-F1
#
_entry.id   AF-A0A2V7SAH2-F1
#
_cell.length_a   1.000
_cell.length_b   1.000
_cell.length_c   1.000
_cell.angle_alpha   90.00
_cell.angle_beta   90.00
_cell.angle_gamma   90.00
#
_symmetry.space_group_name_H-M   'P 1'
#
loop_
_entity.id
_entity.type
_entity.pdbx_description
1 polymer ?
#
loop_
_entity_poly.entity_id
_entity_poly.type
_entity_poly.pdbx_seq_one_letter_code
_entity_poly.pdbx_strand_id
1 'polypeptide(L)'
;MTIARLISFTTATLASPLLLGISGSASAQGRAGHAQAAAAHAPAQRPSADQAAKAEKGFTAIAEKLNTTPDALKSAYDEARQANPKLTRGQFIAANLLAQHLGSKNSSITTQAVLDGLNSGKNISTTLESLGLSPSEATDAQRAANRELREAERQSAASSKATSETKPDQDKPNR
;
A
#
# COMPACT_ATOMS: atom_id res chain seq x y z
N MET A 1 31.12 -1.29 -42.89
CA MET A 1 32.14 -0.80 -41.93
C MET A 1 32.03 0.70 -41.83
N THR A 2 31.83 1.16 -40.60
CA THR A 2 32.11 2.50 -40.02
C THR A 2 31.57 3.75 -40.72
N ILE A 3 30.52 4.33 -40.14
CA ILE A 3 30.40 5.80 -40.06
C ILE A 3 30.09 6.15 -38.61
N ALA A 4 31.15 6.51 -37.89
CA ALA A 4 31.07 7.17 -36.59
C ALA A 4 30.75 8.65 -36.82
N ARG A 5 29.76 9.18 -36.10
CA ARG A 5 29.62 10.63 -35.92
C ARG A 5 29.32 10.96 -34.46
N LEU A 6 30.37 11.49 -33.84
CA LEU A 6 30.39 12.27 -32.61
C LEU A 6 29.46 13.49 -32.75
N ILE A 7 28.58 13.71 -31.78
CA ILE A 7 28.06 15.04 -31.48
C ILE A 7 28.22 15.24 -29.97
N SER A 8 29.17 16.12 -29.66
CA SER A 8 29.47 16.65 -28.34
C SER A 8 28.26 17.38 -27.77
N PHE A 9 27.99 17.20 -26.48
CA PHE A 9 27.24 18.18 -25.70
C PHE A 9 28.08 18.73 -24.55
N THR A 10 28.01 20.04 -24.50
CA THR A 10 28.81 21.01 -23.79
C THR A 10 28.48 21.07 -22.30
N THR A 11 29.51 21.37 -21.52
CA THR A 11 29.54 21.70 -20.10
C THR A 11 28.53 22.76 -19.64
N ALA A 12 27.99 22.62 -18.43
CA ALA A 12 27.66 23.76 -17.56
C ALA A 12 27.64 23.34 -16.08
N THR A 13 28.64 23.83 -15.36
CA THR A 13 28.82 23.83 -13.90
C THR A 13 27.68 24.59 -13.22
N LEU A 14 27.11 24.07 -12.12
CA LEU A 14 26.42 24.92 -11.15
C LEU A 14 26.91 24.61 -9.74
N ALA A 15 27.51 25.63 -9.14
CA ALA A 15 28.14 25.64 -7.84
C ALA A 15 27.11 25.68 -6.70
N SER A 16 27.44 25.01 -5.60
CA SER A 16 26.84 25.21 -4.27
C SER A 16 27.12 26.63 -3.77
N PRO A 17 26.29 27.14 -2.86
CA PRO A 17 26.86 27.30 -1.52
C PRO A 17 25.91 26.92 -0.36
N LEU A 18 26.57 26.38 0.65
CA LEU A 18 26.18 26.19 2.04
C LEU A 18 25.86 27.56 2.68
N LEU A 19 24.71 27.72 3.36
CA LEU A 19 24.50 28.81 4.31
C LEU A 19 24.08 28.27 5.67
N LEU A 20 24.99 28.44 6.61
CA LEU A 20 24.90 28.17 8.03
C LEU A 20 24.25 29.40 8.69
N GLY A 21 23.06 29.24 9.27
CA GLY A 21 22.36 30.29 10.02
C GLY A 21 22.12 29.84 11.46
N ILE A 22 22.82 30.47 12.41
CA ILE A 22 22.82 30.16 13.84
C ILE A 22 22.04 31.26 14.59
N SER A 23 21.15 30.83 15.49
CA SER A 23 20.61 31.49 16.70
C SER A 23 19.63 32.68 16.61
N GLY A 24 18.62 32.61 17.46
CA GLY A 24 17.89 33.79 17.95
C GLY A 24 16.46 33.51 18.44
N SER A 25 16.30 32.86 19.59
CA SER A 25 15.00 32.69 20.25
C SER A 25 14.46 34.03 20.76
N ALA A 26 13.26 34.43 20.32
CA ALA A 26 12.47 35.49 20.94
C ALA A 26 11.09 34.93 21.32
N SER A 27 10.98 34.47 22.56
CA SER A 27 9.72 34.13 23.22
C SER A 27 9.03 35.42 23.67
N ALA A 28 8.02 35.88 22.94
CA ALA A 28 7.07 36.87 23.41
C ALA A 28 5.81 36.17 23.93
N GLN A 29 5.64 36.32 25.24
CA GLN A 29 4.70 35.65 26.12
C GLN A 29 3.30 36.27 25.98
N GLY A 30 2.27 35.46 25.74
CA GLY A 30 0.88 35.93 25.70
C GLY A 30 -0.14 34.81 25.86
N ARG A 31 -0.41 34.44 27.13
CA ARG A 31 -1.63 33.82 27.71
C ARG A 31 -2.33 32.69 26.91
N ALA A 32 -2.62 31.52 27.44
CA ALA A 32 -2.91 31.09 28.81
C ALA A 32 -2.60 29.59 28.92
N GLY A 33 -2.13 29.18 30.09
CA GLY A 33 -1.57 27.85 30.29
C GLY A 33 -2.61 26.74 30.28
N HIS A 34 -2.21 25.59 29.73
CA HIS A 34 -2.36 24.29 30.36
C HIS A 34 -1.01 23.59 30.22
N ALA A 35 -0.27 23.55 31.32
CA ALA A 35 0.95 22.78 31.44
C ALA A 35 0.57 21.32 31.68
N GLN A 36 1.01 20.41 30.81
CA GLN A 36 1.46 19.11 31.26
C GLN A 36 2.52 18.56 30.28
N ALA A 37 3.76 18.60 30.78
CA ALA A 37 4.89 17.73 30.56
C ALA A 37 5.01 16.91 29.25
N ALA A 38 6.15 17.12 28.60
CA ALA A 38 6.75 16.20 27.65
C ALA A 38 6.80 14.76 28.19
N ALA A 39 6.32 13.82 27.38
CA ALA A 39 6.78 12.45 27.41
C ALA A 39 7.09 12.05 25.97
N ALA A 40 8.33 11.61 25.78
CA ALA A 40 8.79 10.92 24.59
C ALA A 40 7.80 9.83 24.17
N HIS A 41 7.78 9.58 22.87
CA HIS A 41 7.52 8.32 22.18
C HIS A 41 6.83 8.67 20.87
N ALA A 42 7.61 8.77 19.80
CA ALA A 42 7.12 8.36 18.50
C ALA A 42 7.13 6.82 18.52
N PRO A 43 5.98 6.13 18.67
CA PRO A 43 5.97 4.74 18.27
C PRO A 43 5.98 4.76 16.74
N ALA A 44 7.01 4.17 16.14
CA ALA A 44 6.81 3.51 14.87
C ALA A 44 5.55 2.66 15.04
N GLN A 45 4.46 3.08 14.39
CA GLN A 45 3.13 2.50 14.58
C GLN A 45 3.20 1.03 14.18
N ARG A 46 3.49 0.15 15.15
CA ARG A 46 3.18 -1.26 15.00
C ARG A 46 1.66 -1.34 14.89
N PRO A 47 1.13 -2.00 13.85
CA PRO A 47 -0.31 -2.17 13.75
C PRO A 47 -0.81 -2.80 15.05
N SER A 48 -1.81 -2.18 15.69
CA SER A 48 -2.44 -2.74 16.88
C SER A 48 -2.90 -4.18 16.60
N ALA A 49 -3.00 -5.04 17.61
CA ALA A 49 -3.42 -6.43 17.41
C ALA A 49 -4.72 -6.56 16.59
N ASP A 50 -5.65 -5.61 16.74
CA ASP A 50 -6.88 -5.51 15.93
C ASP A 50 -6.62 -5.21 14.44
N GLN A 51 -5.64 -4.35 14.14
CA GLN A 51 -5.23 -4.01 12.78
C GLN A 51 -4.44 -5.16 12.13
N ALA A 52 -3.61 -5.86 12.90
CA ALA A 52 -2.93 -7.07 12.44
C ALA A 52 -3.93 -8.19 12.14
N ALA A 53 -4.91 -8.41 13.01
CA ALA A 53 -5.97 -9.40 12.79
C ALA A 53 -6.88 -9.05 11.60
N LYS A 54 -7.20 -7.77 11.38
CA LYS A 54 -7.91 -7.32 10.17
C LYS A 54 -7.07 -7.46 8.89
N ALA A 55 -5.77 -7.19 8.98
CA ALA A 55 -4.85 -7.37 7.86
C ALA A 55 -4.75 -8.84 7.45
N GLU A 56 -4.58 -9.74 8.41
CA GLU A 56 -4.60 -11.21 8.21
C GLU A 56 -5.90 -11.66 7.52
N LYS A 57 -7.06 -11.26 8.06
CA LYS A 57 -8.37 -11.64 7.51
C LYS A 57 -8.58 -11.20 6.06
N GLY A 58 -8.16 -9.98 5.74
CA GLY A 58 -8.28 -9.52 4.37
C GLY A 58 -7.33 -10.27 3.42
N PHE A 59 -6.18 -10.77 3.89
CA PHE A 59 -5.25 -11.52 3.04
C PHE A 59 -5.86 -12.88 2.71
N THR A 60 -6.51 -13.53 3.68
CA THR A 60 -7.27 -14.77 3.46
C THR A 60 -8.34 -14.61 2.38
N ALA A 61 -9.18 -13.57 2.49
CA ALA A 61 -10.27 -13.32 1.55
C ALA A 61 -9.80 -13.16 0.09
N ILE A 62 -8.66 -12.49 -0.07
CA ILE A 62 -8.08 -12.17 -1.38
C ILE A 62 -7.26 -13.36 -1.91
N ALA A 63 -6.63 -14.13 -1.02
CA ALA A 63 -5.86 -15.31 -1.37
C ALA A 63 -6.70 -16.32 -2.15
N GLU A 64 -7.92 -16.58 -1.66
CA GLU A 64 -8.87 -17.48 -2.33
C GLU A 64 -9.21 -17.01 -3.75
N LYS A 65 -9.41 -15.70 -3.96
CA LYS A 65 -9.70 -15.14 -5.28
C LYS A 65 -8.49 -15.19 -6.22
N LEU A 66 -7.29 -14.92 -5.69
CA LEU A 66 -6.04 -14.98 -6.45
C LEU A 66 -5.50 -16.41 -6.64
N ASN A 67 -6.23 -17.45 -6.20
CA ASN A 67 -5.78 -18.85 -6.22
C ASN A 67 -4.39 -19.04 -5.57
N THR A 68 -4.16 -18.35 -4.45
CA THR A 68 -2.91 -18.41 -3.68
C THR A 68 -3.20 -18.63 -2.19
N THR A 69 -2.17 -18.70 -1.37
CA THR A 69 -2.31 -18.83 0.08
C THR A 69 -2.14 -17.46 0.76
N PRO A 70 -2.83 -17.23 1.90
CA PRO A 70 -2.67 -15.98 2.65
C PRO A 70 -1.23 -15.77 3.12
N ASP A 71 -0.52 -16.85 3.47
CA ASP A 71 0.88 -16.79 3.89
C ASP A 71 1.82 -16.37 2.75
N ALA A 72 1.62 -16.91 1.53
CA ALA A 72 2.38 -16.50 0.36
C ALA A 72 2.12 -15.02 -0.01
N LEU A 73 0.86 -14.59 0.04
CA LEU A 73 0.48 -13.18 -0.15
C LEU A 73 1.12 -12.26 0.89
N LYS A 74 1.17 -12.70 2.15
CA LYS A 74 1.75 -11.95 3.24
C LYS A 74 3.27 -11.85 3.11
N SER A 75 3.96 -12.95 2.80
CA SER A 75 5.40 -12.94 2.52
C SER A 75 5.74 -12.01 1.36
N ALA A 76 5.01 -12.11 0.24
CA ALA A 76 5.23 -11.25 -0.92
C ALA A 76 4.95 -9.76 -0.61
N TYR A 77 3.99 -9.48 0.27
CA TYR A 77 3.75 -8.12 0.76
C TYR A 77 4.89 -7.62 1.64
N ASP A 78 5.38 -8.43 2.57
CA ASP A 78 6.49 -8.09 3.45
C ASP A 78 7.79 -7.84 2.63
N GLU A 79 8.05 -8.64 1.60
CA GLU A 79 9.15 -8.42 0.63
C GLU A 79 8.97 -7.12 -0.16
N ALA A 80 7.78 -6.87 -0.71
CA ALA A 80 7.49 -5.65 -1.46
C ALA A 80 7.60 -4.39 -0.58
N ARG A 81 7.29 -4.50 0.71
CA ARG A 81 7.47 -3.41 1.68
C ARG A 81 8.93 -3.09 2.01
N GLN A 82 9.83 -4.06 1.91
CA GLN A 82 11.26 -3.80 2.09
C GLN A 82 11.78 -2.89 0.97
N ALA A 83 11.31 -3.10 -0.25
CA ALA A 83 11.64 -2.25 -1.39
C ALA A 83 10.88 -0.91 -1.38
N ASN A 84 9.62 -0.91 -0.92
CA ASN A 84 8.77 0.27 -0.83
C ASN A 84 8.10 0.38 0.55
N PRO A 85 8.72 1.09 1.52
CA PRO A 85 8.19 1.18 2.88
C PRO A 85 6.87 1.96 3.00
N LYS A 86 6.49 2.70 1.95
CA LYS A 86 5.21 3.42 1.87
C LYS A 86 4.08 2.57 1.27
N LEU A 87 4.40 1.38 0.75
CA LEU A 87 3.43 0.48 0.14
C LEU A 87 2.40 0.05 1.17
N THR A 88 1.13 0.31 0.85
CA THR A 88 0.01 -0.16 1.66
C THR A 88 -0.46 -1.53 1.20
N ARG A 89 -1.03 -2.29 2.14
CA ARG A 89 -1.65 -3.59 1.86
C ARG A 89 -2.68 -3.52 0.74
N GLY A 90 -3.53 -2.50 0.76
CA GLY A 90 -4.55 -2.31 -0.28
C GLY A 90 -3.96 -2.06 -1.66
N GLN A 91 -2.85 -1.31 -1.76
CA GLN A 91 -2.15 -1.09 -3.03
C GLN A 91 -1.49 -2.36 -3.55
N PHE A 92 -0.84 -3.13 -2.68
CA PHE A 92 -0.23 -4.41 -3.05
C PHE A 92 -1.28 -5.40 -3.56
N ILE A 93 -2.41 -5.53 -2.86
CA ILE A 93 -3.50 -6.40 -3.28
C ILE A 93 -4.08 -5.91 -4.61
N ALA A 94 -4.36 -4.61 -4.74
CA ALA A 94 -4.85 -4.04 -5.99
C ALA A 94 -3.90 -4.32 -7.16
N ALA A 95 -2.59 -4.21 -6.97
CA ALA A 95 -1.60 -4.54 -7.99
C ALA A 95 -1.70 -6.01 -8.46
N ASN A 96 -1.87 -6.95 -7.53
CA ASN A 96 -2.02 -8.37 -7.86
C ASN A 96 -3.35 -8.66 -8.60
N LEU A 97 -4.47 -8.06 -8.16
CA LEU A 97 -5.73 -8.18 -8.89
C LEU A 97 -5.62 -7.59 -10.31
N LEU A 98 -5.06 -6.39 -10.44
CA LEU A 98 -4.89 -5.72 -11.73
C LEU A 98 -4.08 -6.57 -12.70
N ALA A 99 -2.98 -7.15 -12.23
CA ALA A 99 -2.18 -8.06 -13.03
C ALA A 99 -2.95 -9.31 -13.46
N GLN A 100 -3.80 -9.87 -12.61
CA GLN A 100 -4.62 -11.04 -12.97
C GLN A 100 -5.70 -10.71 -14.02
N HIS A 101 -6.39 -9.59 -13.86
CA HIS A 101 -7.50 -9.21 -14.75
C HIS A 101 -7.01 -8.63 -16.08
N LEU A 102 -5.94 -7.84 -16.05
CA LEU A 102 -5.46 -7.11 -17.21
C LEU A 102 -4.22 -7.74 -17.83
N GLY A 103 -3.42 -8.51 -17.10
CA GLY A 103 -2.20 -9.13 -17.61
C GLY A 103 -2.44 -10.04 -18.81
N SER A 104 -3.59 -10.72 -18.85
CA SER A 104 -4.00 -11.56 -19.99
C SER A 104 -4.26 -10.75 -21.28
N LYS A 105 -4.65 -9.48 -21.16
CA LYS A 105 -4.91 -8.58 -22.30
C LYS A 105 -3.73 -7.65 -22.59
N ASN A 106 -2.95 -7.32 -21.57
CA ASN A 106 -1.83 -6.39 -21.58
C ASN A 106 -0.67 -6.98 -20.79
N SER A 107 0.25 -7.67 -21.47
CA SER A 107 1.39 -8.34 -20.84
C SER A 107 2.34 -7.39 -20.10
N SER A 108 2.27 -6.08 -20.38
CA SER A 108 3.03 -5.04 -19.68
C SER A 108 2.50 -4.77 -18.26
N ILE A 109 1.23 -5.11 -17.98
CA ILE A 109 0.59 -4.88 -16.69
C ILE A 109 0.84 -6.10 -15.80
N THR A 110 2.02 -6.10 -15.20
CA THR A 110 2.43 -7.12 -14.21
C THR A 110 2.40 -6.54 -12.81
N THR A 111 2.30 -7.40 -11.80
CA THR A 111 2.38 -6.97 -10.39
C THR A 111 3.65 -6.17 -10.15
N GLN A 112 4.79 -6.64 -10.67
CA GLN A 112 6.08 -5.95 -10.54
C GLN A 112 6.09 -4.56 -11.18
N ALA A 113 5.54 -4.42 -12.39
CA ALA A 113 5.47 -3.12 -13.07
C ALA A 113 4.58 -2.12 -12.31
N VAL A 114 3.47 -2.60 -11.73
CA VAL A 114 2.60 -1.75 -10.89
C VAL A 114 3.31 -1.37 -9.59
N LEU A 115 4.00 -2.31 -8.94
CA LEU A 115 4.76 -2.05 -7.72
C LEU A 115 5.92 -1.07 -7.95
N ASP A 116 6.60 -1.15 -9.10
CA ASP A 116 7.68 -0.23 -9.48
C ASP A 116 7.17 1.21 -9.68
N GLY A 117 6.02 1.37 -10.34
CA GLY A 117 5.38 2.68 -10.47
C GLY A 117 4.94 3.26 -9.12
N LEU A 118 4.42 2.42 -8.22
CA LEU A 118 4.10 2.82 -6.85
C LEU A 118 5.36 3.19 -6.05
N ASN A 119 6.48 2.50 -6.27
CA ASN A 119 7.75 2.81 -5.64
C ASN A 119 8.31 4.16 -6.14
N SER A 120 8.08 4.48 -7.40
CA SER A 120 8.38 5.79 -7.99
C SER A 120 7.49 6.93 -7.46
N GLY A 121 6.55 6.64 -6.54
CA GLY A 121 5.63 7.61 -5.96
C GLY A 121 4.43 7.95 -6.83
N LYS A 122 4.21 7.20 -7.92
CA LYS A 122 3.02 7.36 -8.77
C LYS A 122 1.82 6.66 -8.12
N ASN A 123 0.62 7.09 -8.47
CA ASN A 123 -0.61 6.38 -8.11
C ASN A 123 -0.86 5.20 -9.06
N ILE A 124 -1.77 4.29 -8.70
CA ILE A 124 -2.12 3.13 -9.53
C ILE A 124 -2.58 3.56 -10.92
N SER A 125 -3.57 4.47 -11.06
CA SER A 125 -4.02 4.94 -12.38
C SER A 125 -2.89 5.49 -13.24
N THR A 126 -2.05 6.38 -12.69
CA THR A 126 -0.92 6.96 -13.43
C THR A 126 0.14 5.93 -13.82
N THR A 127 0.32 4.91 -12.98
CA THR A 127 1.20 3.78 -13.30
C THR A 127 0.62 2.98 -14.46
N LEU A 128 -0.66 2.64 -14.39
CA LEU A 128 -1.38 1.93 -15.45
C LEU A 128 -1.38 2.71 -16.78
N GLU A 129 -1.54 4.04 -16.73
CA GLU A 129 -1.40 4.92 -17.91
C GLU A 129 0.00 4.85 -18.51
N SER A 130 1.04 4.88 -17.66
CA SER A 130 2.44 4.74 -18.10
C SER A 130 2.72 3.36 -18.72
N LEU A 131 1.94 2.35 -18.36
CA LEU A 131 2.03 0.97 -18.89
C LEU A 131 1.19 0.76 -20.16
N GLY A 132 0.51 1.82 -20.65
CA GLY A 132 -0.18 1.82 -21.94
C GLY A 132 -1.71 1.78 -21.87
N LEU A 133 -2.31 1.85 -20.68
CA LEU A 133 -3.77 2.02 -20.57
C LEU A 133 -4.20 3.46 -20.83
N SER A 134 -5.41 3.62 -21.36
CA SER A 134 -6.04 4.94 -21.38
C SER A 134 -6.39 5.39 -19.95
N PRO A 135 -6.40 6.71 -19.65
CA PRO A 135 -6.74 7.24 -18.33
C PRO A 135 -8.08 6.72 -17.78
N SER A 136 -9.07 6.59 -18.66
CA SER A 136 -10.38 6.03 -18.33
C SER A 136 -10.30 4.56 -17.92
N GLU A 137 -9.57 3.74 -18.68
CA GLU A 137 -9.40 2.31 -18.39
C GLU A 137 -8.58 2.09 -17.12
N ALA A 138 -7.50 2.85 -16.95
CA ALA A 138 -6.68 2.83 -15.75
C ALA A 138 -7.51 3.14 -14.49
N THR A 139 -8.37 4.15 -14.57
CA THR A 139 -9.26 4.53 -13.47
C THR A 139 -10.36 3.51 -13.22
N ASP A 140 -10.94 2.93 -14.27
CA ASP A 140 -11.95 1.88 -14.14
C ASP A 140 -11.37 0.61 -13.51
N ALA A 141 -10.19 0.20 -13.98
CA ALA A 141 -9.45 -0.92 -13.43
C ALA A 141 -9.09 -0.71 -11.96
N GLN A 142 -8.57 0.48 -11.58
CA GLN A 142 -8.31 0.81 -10.18
C GLN A 142 -9.60 0.72 -9.34
N ARG A 143 -10.73 1.21 -9.85
CA ARG A 143 -12.02 1.13 -9.17
C ARG A 143 -12.53 -0.31 -9.04
N ALA A 144 -12.36 -1.13 -10.08
CA ALA A 144 -12.70 -2.55 -10.05
C ALA A 144 -11.91 -3.29 -8.96
N ALA A 145 -10.59 -3.10 -8.93
CA ALA A 145 -9.74 -3.71 -7.90
C ALA A 145 -10.10 -3.24 -6.48
N ASN A 146 -10.44 -1.96 -6.30
CA ASN A 146 -10.86 -1.44 -4.98
C ASN A 146 -12.23 -1.99 -4.54
N ARG A 147 -13.17 -2.12 -5.47
CA ARG A 147 -14.47 -2.75 -5.20
C ARG A 147 -14.29 -4.18 -4.74
N GLU A 148 -13.51 -4.95 -5.48
CA GLU A 148 -13.27 -6.36 -5.16
C GLU A 148 -12.59 -6.51 -3.79
N LEU A 149 -11.61 -5.64 -3.48
CA LEU A 149 -11.00 -5.62 -2.15
C LEU A 149 -12.05 -5.40 -1.05
N ARG A 150 -12.92 -4.40 -1.21
CA ARG A 150 -13.98 -4.11 -0.23
C ARG A 150 -15.00 -5.24 -0.11
N GLU A 151 -15.32 -5.89 -1.22
CA GLU A 151 -16.25 -7.02 -1.24
C GLU A 151 -15.68 -8.22 -0.48
N ALA A 152 -14.41 -8.56 -0.75
CA ALA A 152 -13.71 -9.61 -0.01
C ALA A 152 -13.66 -9.30 1.49
N GLU A 153 -13.34 -8.06 1.88
CA GLU A 153 -13.33 -7.63 3.28
C GLU A 153 -14.71 -7.72 3.95
N ARG A 154 -15.78 -7.35 3.22
CA ARG A 154 -17.16 -7.47 3.71
C ARG A 154 -17.59 -8.92 3.88
N GLN A 155 -17.26 -9.79 2.94
CA GLN A 155 -17.58 -11.21 3.01
C GLN A 155 -16.88 -11.88 4.20
N SER A 156 -15.60 -11.56 4.45
CA SER A 156 -14.88 -12.07 5.62
C SER A 156 -15.44 -11.53 6.95
N ALA A 157 -15.92 -10.27 6.97
CA ALA A 157 -16.57 -9.71 8.15
C ALA A 157 -17.93 -10.37 8.45
N ALA A 158 -18.72 -10.68 7.42
CA ALA A 158 -20.00 -11.36 7.56
C ALA A 158 -19.84 -12.82 8.06
N SER A 159 -18.89 -13.58 7.51
CA SER A 159 -18.60 -14.95 7.98
C SER A 159 -18.03 -14.99 9.41
N SER A 160 -17.30 -13.95 9.81
CA SER A 160 -16.82 -13.81 11.20
C SER A 160 -17.97 -13.62 12.19
N LYS A 161 -19.00 -12.85 11.82
CA LYS A 161 -20.14 -12.56 12.69
C LYS A 161 -21.05 -13.79 12.90
N ALA A 162 -21.28 -14.56 11.83
CA ALA A 162 -22.08 -15.78 11.89
C ALA A 162 -21.45 -16.89 12.77
N THR A 163 -20.12 -16.97 12.82
CA THR A 163 -19.42 -18.00 13.61
C THR A 163 -19.41 -17.68 15.12
N SER A 164 -19.42 -16.39 15.50
CA SER A 164 -19.52 -15.96 16.91
C SER A 164 -20.92 -16.11 17.52
N GLU A 165 -21.96 -16.37 16.73
CA GLU A 165 -23.34 -16.55 17.22
C GLU A 165 -23.74 -18.02 17.43
N THR A 166 -22.85 -18.99 17.16
CA THR A 166 -23.07 -20.40 17.52
C THR A 166 -22.29 -20.76 18.77
N LYS A 167 -22.75 -20.26 19.93
CA LYS A 167 -22.37 -20.82 21.23
C LYS A 167 -23.01 -22.21 21.32
N PRO A 168 -22.27 -23.32 21.49
CA PRO A 168 -22.88 -24.61 21.77
C PRO A 168 -23.53 -24.49 23.16
N ASP A 169 -24.86 -24.47 23.19
CA ASP A 169 -25.63 -24.60 24.42
C ASP A 169 -25.36 -26.01 24.96
N GLN A 170 -24.43 -26.07 25.91
CA GLN A 170 -24.10 -27.26 26.67
C GLN A 170 -25.33 -27.69 27.47
N ASP A 171 -25.84 -28.86 27.10
CA ASP A 171 -26.21 -29.96 27.99
C ASP A 171 -26.96 -29.58 29.28
N LYS A 172 -28.27 -29.84 29.27
CA LYS A 172 -28.96 -30.27 30.49
C LYS A 172 -30.02 -31.32 30.15
N PRO A 173 -29.79 -32.61 30.44
CA PRO A 173 -30.85 -33.61 30.37
C PRO A 173 -31.71 -33.42 31.63
N ASN A 174 -32.93 -32.93 31.48
CA ASN A 174 -33.86 -32.89 32.61
C ASN A 174 -34.58 -34.24 32.71
N ARG A 175 -34.12 -35.05 33.67
CA ARG A 175 -34.79 -36.21 34.23
C ARG A 175 -36.01 -35.79 35.06
#